data_AF-A0A524L0W3-F1
#
_entry.id   AF-A0A524L0W3-F1
#
_cell.length_a   1.000
_cell.length_b   1.000
_cell.length_c   1.000
_cell.angle_alpha   90.00
_cell.angle_beta   90.00
_cell.angle_gamma   90.00
#
_symmetry.space_group_name_H-M   'P 1'
#
loop_
_entity.id
_entity.type
_entity.pdbx_description
1 polymer ?
#
loop_
_entity_poly.entity_id
_entity_poly.type
_entity_poly.pdbx_seq_one_letter_code
_entity_poly.pdbx_strand_id
1 'polypeptide(L)'
;MAGPTFLPLFFFVLLAGMLFGWRAGILVGLLTPLISFGLSGMPLPQVLPRIITEAIVYGFAVGMLRGYFKLRVITSLVGALIAGRLAVIVLMALLTLNFSHSVNLAWQAAKTGWPGMILQLLLLPLIVVLLEKLWFNRPNA
;
A
#
# COMPACT_ATOMS: atom_id res chain seq x y z
N MET A 1 14.56 -17.06 -1.06
CA MET A 1 14.85 -15.63 -0.86
C MET A 1 13.79 -15.04 0.08
N ALA A 2 14.11 -14.82 1.35
CA ALA A 2 13.15 -14.41 2.38
C ALA A 2 12.95 -12.87 2.46
N GLY A 3 13.78 -12.08 1.79
CA GLY A 3 13.74 -10.61 1.85
C GLY A 3 12.37 -10.00 1.49
N PRO A 4 11.79 -10.29 0.31
CA PRO A 4 10.52 -9.69 -0.12
C PRO A 4 9.28 -10.15 0.68
N THR A 5 9.39 -11.27 1.39
CA THR A 5 8.29 -11.93 2.12
C THR A 5 7.92 -11.18 3.41
N PHE A 6 8.91 -10.54 4.05
CA PHE A 6 8.74 -9.86 5.34
C PHE A 6 8.73 -8.34 5.25
N LEU A 7 9.09 -7.77 4.09
CA LEU A 7 9.12 -6.32 3.92
C LEU A 7 7.69 -5.77 3.81
N PRO A 8 7.28 -4.83 4.69
CA PRO A 8 6.01 -4.12 4.55
C PRO A 8 6.14 -3.10 3.40
N LEU A 9 6.05 -3.62 2.17
CA LEU A 9 6.42 -2.91 0.93
C LEU A 9 5.66 -1.60 0.72
N PHE A 10 4.42 -1.52 1.22
CA PHE A 10 3.55 -0.35 1.04
C PHE A 10 3.41 0.49 2.30
N PHE A 11 4.28 0.28 3.31
CA PHE A 11 4.20 0.96 4.60
C PHE A 11 4.20 2.49 4.45
N PHE A 12 5.18 3.05 3.74
CA PHE A 12 5.31 4.49 3.54
C PHE A 12 4.15 5.07 2.72
N VAL A 13 3.64 4.32 1.75
CA VAL A 13 2.50 4.71 0.92
C VAL A 13 1.23 4.82 1.75
N LEU A 14 0.94 3.82 2.59
CA LEU A 14 -0.22 3.84 3.47
C LEU A 14 -0.10 4.93 4.54
N LEU A 15 1.10 5.12 5.11
CA LEU A 15 1.37 6.17 6.07
C LEU A 15 1.13 7.56 5.46
N ALA A 16 1.68 7.82 4.26
CA ALA A 16 1.51 9.08 3.56
C ALA A 16 0.04 9.34 3.20
N GLY A 17 -0.66 8.33 2.72
CA GLY A 17 -2.09 8.42 2.43
C GLY A 17 -2.92 8.75 3.67
N MET A 18 -2.62 8.13 4.83
CA MET A 18 -3.36 8.39 6.07
C MET A 18 -3.09 9.76 6.68
N LEU A 19 -1.85 10.24 6.63
CA LEU A 19 -1.48 11.52 7.28
C LEU A 19 -1.72 12.73 6.38
N PHE A 20 -1.46 12.61 5.09
CA PHE A 20 -1.47 13.73 4.13
C PHE A 20 -2.57 13.61 3.06
N GLY A 21 -3.41 12.58 3.14
CA GLY A 21 -4.55 12.35 2.26
C GLY A 21 -4.20 11.68 0.92
N TRP A 22 -5.23 11.50 0.08
CA TRP A 22 -5.15 10.69 -1.14
C TRP A 22 -4.12 11.20 -2.16
N ARG A 23 -3.93 12.52 -2.29
CA ARG A 23 -2.95 13.11 -3.22
C ARG A 23 -1.53 12.69 -2.88
N ALA A 24 -1.17 12.81 -1.61
CA ALA A 24 0.13 12.37 -1.11
C ALA A 24 0.28 10.85 -1.22
N GLY A 25 -0.77 10.09 -0.91
CA GLY A 25 -0.77 8.63 -1.08
C GLY A 25 -0.48 8.20 -2.52
N ILE A 26 -1.11 8.83 -3.53
CA ILE A 26 -0.83 8.55 -4.95
C ILE A 26 0.61 8.91 -5.30
N LEU A 27 1.08 10.10 -4.94
CA LEU A 27 2.42 10.57 -5.28
C LEU A 27 3.49 9.65 -4.69
N VAL A 28 3.36 9.29 -3.41
CA VAL A 28 4.29 8.37 -2.74
C VAL A 28 4.16 6.97 -3.36
N GLY A 29 2.94 6.51 -3.65
CA GLY A 29 2.70 5.22 -4.31
C GLY A 29 3.36 5.10 -5.69
N LEU A 30 3.44 6.20 -6.45
CA LEU A 30 4.14 6.23 -7.73
C LEU A 30 5.66 6.36 -7.55
N LEU A 31 6.10 7.30 -6.73
CA LEU A 31 7.52 7.65 -6.60
C LEU A 31 8.33 6.59 -5.88
N THR A 32 7.81 5.96 -4.82
CA THR A 32 8.54 4.96 -4.03
C THR A 32 9.08 3.79 -4.88
N PRO A 33 8.25 3.06 -5.65
CA PRO A 33 8.74 1.96 -6.49
C PRO A 33 9.64 2.43 -7.64
N LEU A 34 9.41 3.62 -8.20
CA LEU A 34 10.26 4.19 -9.27
C LEU A 34 11.65 4.55 -8.76
N ILE A 35 11.74 5.20 -7.61
CA ILE A 35 13.01 5.54 -6.96
C ILE A 35 13.75 4.26 -6.57
N SER A 36 13.05 3.28 -5.98
CA SER A 36 13.63 1.97 -5.66
C SER A 36 14.20 1.30 -6.91
N PHE A 37 13.47 1.33 -8.02
CA PHE A 37 13.91 0.75 -9.28
C PHE A 37 15.15 1.45 -9.83
N GLY A 38 15.17 2.79 -9.81
CA GLY A 38 16.31 3.57 -10.28
C GLY A 38 17.58 3.39 -9.45
N LEU A 39 17.45 3.18 -8.13
CA LEU A 39 18.60 3.04 -7.22
C LEU A 39 19.13 1.60 -7.13
N SER A 40 18.24 0.61 -7.08
CA SER A 40 18.61 -0.78 -6.76
C SER A 40 18.37 -1.76 -7.90
N GLY A 41 17.78 -1.33 -9.02
CA GLY A 41 17.31 -2.23 -10.08
C GLY A 41 16.15 -3.13 -9.64
N MET A 42 15.58 -2.88 -8.46
CA MET A 42 14.44 -3.60 -7.88
C MET A 42 13.27 -2.63 -7.66
N PRO A 43 12.02 -3.01 -7.98
CA PRO A 43 11.59 -4.34 -8.41
C PRO A 43 11.83 -4.62 -9.90
N LEU A 44 11.89 -5.90 -10.28
CA LEU A 44 12.13 -6.31 -11.68
C LEU A 44 11.13 -5.62 -12.63
N PRO A 45 11.55 -5.18 -13.84
CA PRO A 45 10.70 -4.44 -14.77
C PRO A 45 9.37 -5.13 -15.09
N GLN A 46 9.32 -6.47 -15.06
CA GLN A 46 8.13 -7.27 -15.33
C GLN A 46 7.05 -7.15 -14.25
N VAL A 47 7.44 -6.95 -12.98
CA VAL A 47 6.52 -6.78 -11.85
C VAL A 47 6.33 -5.33 -11.43
N LEU A 48 7.13 -4.41 -12.00
CA LEU A 48 7.08 -2.98 -11.71
C LEU A 48 5.69 -2.35 -11.99
N PRO A 49 5.02 -2.56 -13.15
CA PRO A 49 3.70 -1.98 -13.41
C PRO A 49 2.64 -2.45 -12.42
N ARG A 50 2.75 -3.71 -11.99
CA ARG A 50 1.87 -4.30 -10.98
C ARG A 50 2.06 -3.62 -9.63
N ILE A 51 3.31 -3.48 -9.17
CA ILE A 51 3.63 -2.88 -7.86
C ILE A 51 3.25 -1.41 -7.82
N ILE A 52 3.51 -0.65 -8.90
CA ILE A 52 3.11 0.75 -9.02
C ILE A 52 1.59 0.89 -8.91
N THR A 53 0.85 0.08 -9.66
CA THR A 53 -0.62 0.13 -9.63
C THR A 53 -1.15 -0.22 -8.25
N GLU A 54 -0.62 -1.27 -7.63
CA GLU A 54 -1.00 -1.68 -6.28
C GLU A 54 -0.71 -0.58 -5.25
N ALA A 55 0.46 0.06 -5.31
CA ALA A 55 0.85 1.16 -4.43
C ALA A 55 -0.04 2.40 -4.61
N ILE A 56 -0.29 2.84 -5.84
CA ILE A 56 -1.14 3.99 -6.14
C ILE A 56 -2.55 3.77 -5.57
N VAL A 57 -3.12 2.59 -5.80
CA VAL A 57 -4.47 2.26 -5.33
C VAL A 57 -4.51 2.19 -3.80
N TYR A 58 -3.50 1.63 -3.15
CA TYR A 58 -3.39 1.66 -1.69
C TYR A 58 -3.35 3.08 -1.13
N GLY A 59 -2.47 3.92 -1.68
CA GLY A 59 -2.33 5.32 -1.25
C GLY A 59 -3.60 6.14 -1.47
N PHE A 60 -4.25 5.94 -2.62
CA PHE A 60 -5.54 6.58 -2.94
C PHE A 60 -6.65 6.12 -2.00
N ALA A 61 -6.85 4.80 -1.88
CA ALA A 61 -7.94 4.22 -1.09
C ALA A 61 -7.82 4.61 0.39
N VAL A 62 -6.63 4.45 0.99
CA VAL A 62 -6.45 4.79 2.40
C VAL A 62 -6.61 6.29 2.64
N GLY A 63 -6.15 7.13 1.70
CA GLY A 63 -6.25 8.58 1.80
C GLY A 63 -7.67 9.09 1.61
N MET A 64 -8.51 8.44 0.78
CA MET A 64 -9.94 8.76 0.71
C MET A 64 -10.69 8.27 1.95
N LEU A 65 -10.45 7.03 2.38
CA LEU A 65 -11.11 6.44 3.55
C LEU A 65 -10.81 7.24 4.83
N ARG A 66 -9.56 7.68 5.00
CA ARG A 66 -9.14 8.47 6.16
C ARG A 66 -9.49 9.94 6.02
N GLY A 67 -9.23 10.55 4.85
CA GLY A 67 -9.42 11.99 4.64
C GLY A 67 -10.87 12.40 4.43
N TYR A 68 -11.60 11.69 3.58
CA TYR A 68 -12.98 12.05 3.21
C TYR A 68 -14.01 11.39 4.12
N PHE A 69 -13.88 10.07 4.34
CA PHE A 69 -14.84 9.31 5.14
C PHE A 69 -14.53 9.31 6.65
N LYS A 70 -13.39 9.89 7.06
CA LYS A 70 -12.95 10.00 8.48
C LYS A 70 -13.02 8.67 9.23
N LEU A 71 -12.77 7.57 8.53
CA LEU A 71 -12.83 6.23 9.13
C LEU A 71 -11.67 6.00 10.09
N ARG A 72 -11.86 5.06 11.03
CA ARG A 72 -10.80 4.64 11.95
C ARG A 72 -9.58 4.11 11.18
N VAL A 73 -8.42 4.14 11.83
CA VAL A 73 -7.14 3.71 11.22
C VAL A 73 -7.25 2.30 10.66
N ILE A 74 -7.75 1.37 11.48
CA ILE A 74 -7.83 -0.06 11.13
C ILE A 74 -8.82 -0.28 9.98
N THR A 75 -9.99 0.35 9.99
CA THR A 75 -10.98 0.19 8.93
C THR A 75 -10.49 0.77 7.60
N SER A 76 -9.79 1.89 7.64
CA SER A 76 -9.18 2.49 6.45
C SER A 76 -8.09 1.60 5.87
N LEU A 77 -7.25 1.01 6.74
CA LEU A 77 -6.20 0.07 6.34
C LEU A 77 -6.77 -1.18 5.67
N VAL A 78 -7.76 -1.82 6.30
CA VAL A 78 -8.39 -3.04 5.76
C VAL A 78 -9.09 -2.74 4.44
N GLY A 79 -9.80 -1.60 4.34
CA GLY A 79 -10.42 -1.17 3.09
C GLY A 79 -9.39 -0.93 1.98
N ALA A 80 -8.26 -0.30 2.30
CA ALA A 80 -7.17 -0.12 1.35
C ALA A 80 -6.57 -1.46 0.90
N LEU A 81 -6.28 -2.38 1.84
CA LEU A 81 -5.78 -3.73 1.57
C LEU A 81 -6.66 -4.48 0.57
N ILE A 82 -7.99 -4.41 0.73
CA ILE A 82 -8.93 -5.03 -0.20
C ILE A 82 -8.89 -4.32 -1.56
N ALA A 83 -8.92 -2.98 -1.59
CA ALA A 83 -8.93 -2.20 -2.82
C ALA A 83 -7.68 -2.46 -3.69
N GLY A 84 -6.48 -2.49 -3.10
CA GLY A 84 -5.25 -2.77 -3.86
C GLY A 84 -5.21 -4.20 -4.39
N ARG A 85 -5.73 -5.19 -3.64
CA ARG A 85 -5.85 -6.58 -4.13
C ARG A 85 -6.80 -6.69 -5.32
N LEU A 86 -7.96 -6.02 -5.25
CA LEU A 86 -8.90 -5.98 -6.36
C LEU A 86 -8.31 -5.30 -7.59
N ALA A 87 -7.59 -4.19 -7.43
CA ALA A 87 -6.96 -3.50 -8.54
C ALA A 87 -5.90 -4.37 -9.26
N VAL A 88 -5.11 -5.14 -8.52
CA VAL A 88 -4.14 -6.07 -9.12
C VAL A 88 -4.85 -7.18 -9.90
N ILE A 89 -5.95 -7.72 -9.37
CA ILE A 89 -6.74 -8.75 -10.07
C ILE A 89 -7.28 -8.18 -11.38
N VAL A 90 -7.88 -6.99 -11.34
CA VAL A 90 -8.40 -6.31 -12.54
C VAL A 90 -7.29 -6.04 -13.55
N LEU A 91 -6.16 -5.47 -13.11
CA LEU A 91 -5.03 -5.18 -13.99
C LEU A 91 -4.49 -6.45 -14.66
N MET A 92 -4.25 -7.51 -13.88
CA MET A 92 -3.73 -8.77 -14.42
C MET A 92 -4.75 -9.44 -15.34
N ALA A 93 -6.04 -9.35 -15.03
CA ALA A 93 -7.09 -9.88 -15.88
C ALA A 93 -7.12 -9.18 -17.24
N LEU A 94 -6.93 -7.85 -17.27
CA LEU A 94 -6.83 -7.07 -18.49
C LEU A 94 -5.57 -7.39 -19.30
N LEU A 95 -4.43 -7.58 -18.64
CA LEU A 95 -3.15 -7.85 -19.30
C LEU A 95 -3.05 -9.29 -19.84
N THR A 96 -3.60 -10.27 -19.13
CA THR A 96 -3.48 -11.69 -19.49
C THR A 96 -4.69 -12.24 -20.23
N LEU A 97 -5.80 -11.48 -20.27
CA LEU A 97 -7.13 -11.93 -20.71
C LEU A 97 -7.60 -13.23 -20.02
N ASN A 98 -6.97 -13.60 -18.90
CA ASN A 98 -7.18 -14.85 -18.20
C ASN A 98 -7.42 -14.61 -16.72
N PHE A 99 -8.70 -14.58 -16.35
CA PHE A 99 -9.13 -14.26 -14.99
C PHE A 99 -8.64 -15.30 -13.97
N SER A 100 -8.69 -16.59 -14.33
CA SER A 100 -8.26 -17.70 -13.47
C SER A 100 -6.76 -17.64 -13.15
N HIS A 101 -5.94 -17.28 -14.13
CA HIS A 101 -4.49 -17.09 -13.91
C HIS A 101 -4.22 -15.88 -13.01
N SER A 102 -4.95 -14.79 -13.22
CA SER A 102 -4.82 -13.54 -12.46
C SER A 102 -5.16 -13.70 -10.98
N VAL A 103 -6.24 -14.41 -10.67
CA VAL A 103 -6.62 -14.73 -9.28
C VAL A 103 -5.58 -15.60 -8.60
N ASN A 104 -5.05 -16.61 -9.31
CA ASN A 104 -3.99 -17.47 -8.78
C ASN A 104 -2.70 -16.68 -8.45
N LEU A 105 -2.28 -15.75 -9.30
CA LEU A 105 -1.12 -14.90 -9.04
C LEU A 105 -1.33 -13.98 -7.84
N ALA A 106 -2.53 -13.40 -7.69
CA ALA A 106 -2.88 -12.60 -6.53
C ALA A 106 -2.88 -13.44 -5.25
N TRP A 107 -3.42 -14.67 -5.31
CA TRP A 107 -3.45 -15.61 -4.19
C TRP A 107 -2.06 -16.06 -3.76
N GLN A 108 -1.18 -16.38 -4.71
CA GLN A 108 0.20 -16.74 -4.40
C GLN A 108 0.95 -15.57 -3.76
N ALA A 109 0.76 -14.35 -4.25
CA ALA A 109 1.37 -13.17 -3.64
C ALA A 109 0.84 -12.86 -2.24
N ALA A 110 -0.45 -13.13 -1.97
CA ALA A 110 -1.00 -13.02 -0.62
C ALA A 110 -0.42 -14.08 0.31
N LYS A 111 -0.28 -15.34 -0.17
CA LYS A 111 0.33 -16.45 0.58
C LYS A 111 1.80 -16.26 0.88
N THR A 112 2.54 -15.49 0.09
CA THR A 112 3.93 -15.17 0.39
C THR A 112 4.04 -13.91 1.23
N GLY A 113 3.23 -12.88 0.97
CA GLY A 113 3.30 -11.59 1.65
C GLY A 113 2.56 -11.49 2.99
N TRP A 114 1.90 -12.54 3.47
CA TRP A 114 1.10 -12.49 4.70
C TRP A 114 1.87 -12.04 5.96
N PRO A 115 3.17 -12.39 6.17
CA PRO A 115 3.88 -11.94 7.37
C PRO A 115 4.09 -10.42 7.35
N GLY A 116 4.47 -9.87 6.19
CA GLY A 116 4.61 -8.43 5.98
C GLY A 116 3.29 -7.68 6.14
N MET A 117 2.17 -8.25 5.70
CA MET A 117 0.84 -7.66 5.91
C MET A 117 0.47 -7.55 7.39
N ILE A 118 0.71 -8.61 8.18
CA ILE A 118 0.43 -8.61 9.62
C ILE A 118 1.30 -7.58 10.32
N LEU A 119 2.59 -7.57 10.00
CA LEU A 119 3.54 -6.61 10.56
C LEU A 119 3.10 -5.17 10.24
N GLN A 120 2.69 -4.91 9.01
CA GLN A 120 2.21 -3.61 8.57
C GLN A 120 0.89 -3.21 9.28
N LEU A 121 -0.02 -4.17 9.50
CA LEU A 121 -1.29 -3.94 10.19
C LEU A 121 -1.10 -3.65 11.68
N LEU A 122 -0.05 -4.18 12.31
CA LEU A 122 0.28 -3.90 13.72
C LEU A 122 1.06 -2.58 13.88
N LEU A 123 2.04 -2.32 13.01
CA LEU A 123 2.92 -1.15 13.13
C LEU A 123 2.24 0.16 12.69
N LEU A 124 1.45 0.15 11.60
CA LEU A 124 0.84 1.38 11.08
C LEU A 124 -0.09 2.07 12.08
N PRO A 125 -1.03 1.38 12.75
CA PRO A 125 -1.91 2.02 13.71
C PRO A 125 -1.15 2.67 14.86
N LEU A 126 -0.13 1.99 15.38
CA LEU A 126 0.69 2.51 16.47
C LEU A 126 1.39 3.82 16.05
N ILE A 127 2.01 3.81 14.88
CA ILE A 127 2.78 4.96 14.36
C ILE A 127 1.85 6.11 14.01
N VAL A 128 0.70 5.85 13.36
CA VAL A 128 -0.27 6.89 13.02
C VAL A 128 -0.82 7.57 14.27
N VAL A 129 -1.22 6.79 15.29
CA VAL A 129 -1.74 7.36 16.55
C VAL A 129 -0.66 8.17 17.28
N LEU A 130 0.58 7.69 17.31
CA LEU A 130 1.70 8.41 17.91
C LEU A 130 2.00 9.72 17.16
N LEU A 131 2.07 9.68 15.83
CA LEU A 131 2.33 10.85 15.00
C LEU A 131 1.19 11.86 15.07
N GLU A 132 -0.07 11.42 15.06
CA GLU A 132 -1.22 12.29 15.26
C GLU A 132 -1.13 13.00 16.62
N LYS A 133 -0.77 12.26 17.67
CA LYS A 133 -0.58 12.84 19.01
C LYS A 133 0.58 13.83 19.06
N LEU A 134 1.71 13.56 18.39
CA LEU A 134 2.89 14.45 18.41
C LEU A 134 2.72 15.68 17.51
N TRP A 135 2.00 15.56 16.40
CA TRP A 135 1.84 16.62 15.42
C TRP A 135 0.64 17.52 15.71
N PHE A 136 -0.49 16.94 16.14
CA PHE A 136 -1.70 17.72 16.46
C PHE A 136 -1.78 18.19 17.92
N ASN A 137 -1.00 17.60 18.84
CA ASN A 137 -0.94 18.07 20.22
C ASN A 137 0.25 19.00 20.49
N ARG A 138 0.80 19.65 19.45
CA ARG A 138 1.71 20.78 19.69
C ARG A 138 0.87 21.91 20.26
N PRO A 139 1.06 22.33 21.54
CA PRO A 139 0.56 23.62 21.96
C PRO A 139 1.16 24.65 21.02
N ASN A 140 0.31 25.45 20.39
CA ASN A 140 0.73 26.54 19.52
C ASN A 140 1.76 27.38 20.32
N ALA A 141 3.03 27.30 19.92
CA ALA A 141 4.11 28.14 20.44
C ALA A 141 4.11 29.45 19.66
#